data_AF-A0A8J2TC21-F1
#
_entry.id   AF-A0A8J2TC21-F1
#
_cell.length_a   1.000
_cell.length_b   1.000
_cell.length_c   1.000
_cell.angle_alpha   90.00
_cell.angle_beta   90.00
_cell.angle_gamma   90.00
#
_symmetry.space_group_name_H-M   'P 1'
#
loop_
_entity.id
_entity.type
_entity.pdbx_description
1 polymer ?
#
loop_
_entity_poly.entity_id
_entity_poly.type
_entity_poly.pdbx_seq_one_letter_code
_entity_poly.pdbx_strand_id
1 'polypeptide(L)' 'MLGQAAMVSADSNPSASRVFVYEVAGLKQNDENDKNSYQFRQSSNVFIKVPYNRMNEEMRRITRMGGTIINIQPLNAE' A
#
# COMPACT_ATOMS: atom_id res chain seq x y z
N MET A 1 34.74 -12.23 -30.12
CA MET A 1 33.80 -13.20 -29.53
C MET A 1 32.94 -12.47 -28.52
N LEU A 2 31.63 -12.52 -28.72
CA LEU A 2 30.57 -11.97 -27.85
C LEU A 2 30.56 -12.64 -26.47
N GLY A 3 30.05 -11.93 -25.46
CA GLY A 3 29.74 -12.49 -24.14
C GLY A 3 28.95 -11.48 -23.28
N GLN A 4 27.80 -11.03 -23.78
CA GLN A 4 26.48 -11.27 -23.17
C GLN A 4 26.32 -10.68 -21.76
N ALA A 5 25.58 -9.57 -21.71
CA ALA A 5 25.03 -8.97 -20.51
C ALA A 5 24.09 -9.98 -19.79
N ALA A 6 24.37 -10.24 -18.51
CA ALA A 6 23.39 -10.84 -17.62
C ALA A 6 22.45 -9.73 -17.12
N MET A 7 21.43 -9.42 -17.92
CA MET A 7 20.26 -8.71 -17.44
C MET A 7 19.59 -9.64 -16.44
N VAL A 8 19.67 -9.29 -15.15
CA VAL A 8 18.96 -9.97 -14.06
C VAL A 8 17.47 -9.93 -14.42
N SER A 9 16.94 -11.12 -14.68
CA SER A 9 15.54 -11.39 -14.94
C SER A 9 14.68 -10.68 -13.90
N ALA A 10 13.84 -9.74 -14.32
CA ALA A 10 12.78 -9.24 -13.48
C ALA A 10 11.84 -10.42 -13.19
N ASP A 11 11.88 -10.92 -11.95
CA ASP A 11 10.94 -11.88 -11.37
C ASP A 11 9.50 -11.40 -11.62
N SER A 12 8.96 -11.79 -12.77
CA SER A 12 7.61 -11.43 -13.22
C SER A 12 6.64 -12.39 -12.56
N ASN A 13 6.55 -12.32 -11.23
CA ASN A 13 5.59 -13.11 -10.47
C ASN A 13 4.19 -12.56 -10.81
N PRO A 14 3.29 -13.32 -11.45
CA PRO A 14 2.00 -12.80 -11.93
C PRO A 14 1.12 -12.27 -10.79
N SER A 15 1.34 -12.77 -9.57
CA SER A 15 0.69 -12.26 -8.35
C SER A 15 1.25 -10.91 -7.88
N ALA A 16 2.49 -10.55 -8.24
CA ALA A 16 3.09 -9.26 -7.87
C ALA A 16 2.43 -8.06 -8.58
N SER A 17 1.74 -8.28 -9.70
CA SER A 17 0.97 -7.24 -10.39
C SER A 17 -0.40 -6.95 -9.75
N ARG A 18 -0.82 -7.72 -8.74
CA ARG A 18 -2.13 -7.52 -8.09
C ARG A 18 -2.08 -6.28 -7.21
N VAL A 19 -3.09 -5.43 -7.33
CA VAL A 19 -3.28 -4.24 -6.50
C VAL A 19 -4.57 -4.39 -5.72
N PHE A 20 -4.53 -4.03 -4.45
CA PHE A 20 -5.66 -4.03 -3.55
C PHE A 20 -5.96 -2.60 -3.09
N VAL A 21 -7.22 -2.30 -2.79
CA VAL A 21 -7.67 -1.06 -2.19
C VAL A 21 -8.02 -1.35 -0.74
N TYR A 22 -7.34 -0.65 0.15
CA TYR A 22 -7.53 -0.74 1.58
C TYR A 22 -8.37 0.45 2.00
N GLU A 23 -9.48 0.19 2.66
CA GLU A 23 -10.27 1.23 3.31
C GLU A 23 -9.84 1.32 4.77
N VAL A 24 -9.37 2.48 5.17
CA VAL A 24 -8.78 2.72 6.49
C VAL A 24 -9.55 3.82 7.20
N ALA A 25 -10.05 3.51 8.40
CA ALA A 25 -10.70 4.45 9.30
C ALA A 25 -9.74 4.88 10.43
N GLY A 26 -10.05 5.99 11.10
CA GLY A 26 -9.43 6.32 12.39
C GLY A 26 -7.96 6.75 12.33
N LEU A 27 -7.46 7.18 11.16
CA LEU A 27 -6.13 7.81 11.06
C LEU A 27 -6.10 9.08 11.93
N LYS A 28 -5.49 8.98 13.11
CA LYS A 28 -5.37 10.08 14.07
C LYS A 28 -4.20 10.98 13.66
N GLN A 29 -4.29 12.27 14.00
CA GLN A 29 -3.15 13.16 13.89
C GLN A 29 -2.10 12.75 14.95
N ASN A 30 -0.96 12.28 14.48
CA ASN A 30 0.23 11.87 15.25
C ASN A 30 1.46 12.34 14.47
N ASP A 31 2.65 12.37 15.07
CA ASP A 31 3.90 12.85 14.43
C ASP A 31 4.17 12.26 13.04
N GLU A 32 3.85 10.98 12.83
CA GLU A 32 4.02 10.31 11.54
C GLU A 32 3.04 10.82 10.47
N ASN A 33 1.84 11.21 10.88
CA ASN A 33 0.80 11.73 10.00
C ASN A 33 0.94 13.24 9.75
N ASP A 34 1.54 13.96 10.70
CA ASP A 34 1.86 15.39 10.61
C ASP A 34 2.91 15.68 9.52
N LYS A 35 3.71 14.67 9.15
CA LYS A 35 4.61 14.73 7.98
C LYS A 35 3.88 14.83 6.64
N ASN A 36 2.60 14.49 6.57
CA ASN A 36 1.83 14.67 5.34
C ASN A 36 1.43 16.14 5.22
N SER A 37 1.60 16.75 4.04
CA SER A 37 1.21 18.15 3.79
C SER A 37 -0.31 18.40 3.78
N TYR A 38 -1.12 17.43 4.20
CA TYR A 38 -2.58 17.52 4.25
C TYR A 38 -3.13 16.99 5.58
N GLN A 39 -4.17 17.65 6.08
CA GLN A 39 -4.88 17.23 7.29
C GLN A 39 -5.86 16.09 6.95
N PHE A 40 -5.89 15.06 7.78
CA PHE A 40 -6.91 14.01 7.69
C PHE A 40 -8.22 14.55 8.24
N ARG A 41 -9.27 14.57 7.40
CA ARG A 41 -10.62 14.92 7.86
C ARG A 41 -11.09 13.88 8.86
N GLN A 42 -11.52 14.33 10.04
CA GLN A 42 -11.88 13.48 11.18
C GLN A 42 -12.96 12.41 10.89
N SER A 43 -13.75 12.57 9.82
CA SER A 43 -14.93 11.74 9.54
C SER A 43 -14.85 10.98 8.20
N SER A 44 -13.69 10.94 7.54
CA SER A 44 -13.56 10.30 6.23
C SER A 44 -12.63 9.09 6.29
N ASN A 45 -13.06 7.99 5.66
CA ASN A 45 -12.21 6.82 5.43
C ASN A 45 -11.20 7.15 4.32
N VAL A 46 -9.99 6.61 4.46
CA VAL A 46 -8.91 6.79 3.49
C VAL A 46 -8.75 5.51 2.68
N PHE A 47 -8.70 5.67 1.35
CA PHE A 47 -8.51 4.58 0.41
C PHE A 47 -7.05 4.54 -0.04
N ILE A 48 -6.36 3.44 0.23
CA ILE A 48 -4.94 3.26 -0.09
C ILE A 48 -4.81 2.12 -1.11
N LYS A 49 -4.16 2.39 -2.24
CA LYS A 49 -3.81 1.34 -3.22
C LYS A 49 -2.52 0.65 -2.79
N VAL A 50 -2.60 -0.65 -2.56
CA VAL A 50 -1.52 -1.48 -2.02
C VAL A 50 -1.16 -2.59 -3.01
N PRO A 51 0.04 -2.55 -3.60
CA PRO A 51 0.57 -3.67 -4.37
C PRO A 51 0.75 -4.93 -3.51
N TYR A 52 0.50 -6.12 -4.07
CA TYR A 52 0.56 -7.39 -3.35
C TYR A 52 1.90 -7.61 -2.61
N ASN A 53 3.01 -7.24 -3.25
CA ASN A 53 4.36 -7.36 -2.67
C ASN A 53 4.60 -6.44 -1.45
N ARG A 54 3.81 -5.37 -1.28
CA ARG A 54 3.95 -4.39 -0.20
C ARG A 54 2.89 -4.53 0.89
N MET A 55 1.96 -5.49 0.77
CA MET A 55 0.81 -5.62 1.69
C MET A 55 1.22 -5.70 3.16
N ASN A 56 2.25 -6.48 3.49
CA ASN A 56 2.72 -6.62 4.87
C ASN A 56 3.32 -5.32 5.43
N GLU A 57 4.07 -4.60 4.61
CA GLU A 57 4.69 -3.33 5.01
C GLU A 57 3.62 -2.27 5.22
N GLU A 58 2.63 -2.21 4.32
CA GLU A 58 1.58 -1.21 4.38
C GLU A 58 0.60 -1.47 5.52
N MET A 59 0.29 -2.73 5.84
CA MET A 59 -0.44 -3.05 7.06
C MET A 59 0.29 -2.55 8.31
N ARG A 60 1.59 -2.79 8.44
CA ARG A 60 2.38 -2.30 9.59
C ARG A 60 2.40 -0.78 9.64
N ARG A 61 2.53 -0.12 8.49
CA ARG A 61 2.50 1.35 8.37
C ARG A 61 1.15 1.90 8.85
N ILE A 62 0.04 1.34 8.37
CA ILE A 62 -1.31 1.73 8.78
C ILE A 62 -1.50 1.58 10.29
N THR A 63 -1.07 0.46 10.87
CA THR A 63 -1.12 0.25 12.33
C THR A 63 -0.28 1.27 13.09
N ARG A 64 0.93 1.62 12.63
CA ARG A 64 1.76 2.67 13.26
C ARG A 64 1.13 4.05 13.19
N MET A 65 0.40 4.34 12.11
CA MET A 65 -0.36 5.58 11.97
C MET A 65 -1.64 5.59 12.82
N GLY A 66 -1.94 4.50 13.53
CA GLY A 66 -3.16 4.35 14.33
C GLY A 66 -4.42 4.13 13.50
N GLY A 67 -4.27 3.78 12.22
CA GLY A 67 -5.39 3.48 11.34
C GLY A 67 -5.93 2.07 11.53
N THR A 68 -7.24 1.92 11.37
CA THR A 68 -7.94 0.64 11.39
C THR A 68 -8.37 0.29 9.99
N ILE A 69 -7.92 -0.87 9.49
CA ILE A 69 -8.35 -1.38 8.18
C ILE A 69 -9.76 -1.96 8.34
N ILE A 70 -10.74 -1.40 7.62
CA ILE A 70 -12.14 -1.83 7.67
C ILE A 70 -12.55 -2.69 6.47
N ASN A 71 -11.85 -2.56 5.34
CA ASN A 71 -12.13 -3.34 4.14
C ASN A 71 -10.86 -3.47 3.27
N ILE A 72 -10.72 -4.61 2.57
CA ILE A 72 -9.66 -4.86 1.60
C ILE A 72 -10.28 -5.51 0.37
N GLN A 73 -10.14 -4.88 -0.79
CA GLN A 73 -10.71 -5.36 -2.04
C GLN A 73 -9.68 -5.34 -3.18
N PRO A 74 -9.68 -6.31 -4.09
CA PRO A 74 -8.84 -6.23 -5.29
C PRO A 74 -9.31 -5.08 -6.20
N LEU A 75 -8.37 -4.33 -6.79
CA LEU A 75 -8.68 -3.20 -7.67
C LEU A 75 -9.35 -3.65 -8.98
N ASN A 76 -9.07 -4.87 -9.43
CA ASN A 76 -9.54 -5.45 -10.69
C ASN A 76 -10.42 -6.69 -10.44
N ALA A 77 -11.33 -6.66 -9.46
CA ALA A 77 -12.39 -7.67 -9.40
C ALA A 77 -13.44 -7.35 -10.48
N GLU A 78 -13.21 -7.88 -11.68
CA GLU A 78 -14.26 -8.17 -12.66
C GLU A 78 -14.52 -9.67 -12.70
#